data_AF-A0A973FAW0-F1
#
_entry.id   AF-A0A973FAW0-F1
#
_cell.length_a   1.000
_cell.length_b   1.000
_cell.length_c   1.000
_cell.angle_alpha   90.00
_cell.angle_beta   90.00
_cell.angle_gamma   90.00
#
_symmetry.space_group_name_H-M   'P 1'
#
loop_
_entity.id
_entity.type
_entity.pdbx_description
1 polymer ?
#
loop_
_entity_poly.entity_id
_entity_poly.type
_entity_poly.pdbx_seq_one_letter_code
_entity_poly.pdbx_strand_id
1 'polypeptide(L)' 'FFVNEQSGAIVLNEVNTIPGFTDISMYPMLMEASGTGFRELVDSLLNLALEK' A
#
# COMPACT_ATOMS: atom_id res chain seq x y z
N PHE A 1 10.75 -2.48 1.64
CA PHE A 1 11.83 -3.45 1.96
C PHE A 1 13.05 -3.10 1.11
N PHE A 2 14.23 -3.54 1.54
CA PHE A 2 15.43 -3.50 0.71
C PHE A 2 15.65 -4.89 0.10
N VAL A 3 16.08 -4.95 -1.17
CA VAL A 3 16.44 -6.19 -1.87
C VAL A 3 17.91 -6.15 -2.20
N ASN A 4 18.65 -7.17 -1.79
CA ASN A 4 20.00 -7.41 -2.29
C ASN A 4 19.90 -8.25 -3.58
N GLU A 5 20.20 -7.65 -4.73
CA GLU A 5 20.08 -8.31 -6.03
C GLU A 5 21.05 -9.49 -6.22
N GLN A 6 22.20 -9.50 -5.53
CA GLN A 6 23.21 -10.55 -5.67
C GLN A 6 22.86 -11.78 -4.83
N SER A 7 22.40 -11.58 -3.60
CA SER A 7 22.07 -12.68 -2.69
C SER A 7 20.59 -13.04 -2.67
N GLY A 8 19.73 -12.21 -3.26
CA GLY A 8 18.27 -12.33 -3.15
C GLY A 8 17.73 -12.02 -1.76
N ALA A 9 18.58 -11.57 -0.82
CA ALA A 9 18.15 -11.29 0.55
C ALA A 9 17.18 -10.10 0.60
N ILE A 10 16.10 -10.24 1.36
CA ILE A 10 15.11 -9.19 1.59
C ILE A 10 15.21 -8.74 3.04
N VAL A 11 15.36 -7.44 3.27
CA VAL A 11 15.43 -6.83 4.60
C VAL A 11 14.26 -5.86 4.78
N LEU A 12 13.55 -5.96 5.90
CA LEU A 12 12.49 -5.01 6.23
C LEU A 12 13.09 -3.62 6.44
N ASN A 13 12.51 -2.60 5.79
CA ASN A 13 12.90 -1.21 6.01
C ASN A 13 12.04 -0.62 7.14
N GLU A 14 10.76 -0.46 6.85
CA GLU A 14 9.76 0.09 7.77
C GLU A 14 8.37 -0.44 7.41
N VAL A 15 7.43 -0.28 8.33
CA VAL A 15 6.01 -0.50 8.10
C VAL A 15 5.28 0.82 8.33
N ASN A 16 4.71 1.38 7.27
CA ASN A 16 3.91 2.61 7.34
C ASN A 16 2.46 2.24 7.67
N THR A 17 2.05 2.39 8.92
CA THR A 17 0.69 2.04 9.38
C THR A 17 -0.38 2.97 8.82
N ILE A 18 -0.02 4.22 8.54
CA ILE A 18 -0.86 5.21 7.85
C ILE A 18 -0.03 5.76 6.68
N PRO A 19 -0.07 5.14 5.50
CA PRO A 19 0.65 5.64 4.34
C PRO A 19 -0.01 6.93 3.80
N GLY A 20 0.71 7.64 2.93
CA GLY A 20 0.16 8.82 2.25
C GLY A 20 -1.00 8.47 1.29
N PHE A 21 -1.93 9.42 1.12
CA PHE A 21 -3.09 9.33 0.22
C PHE A 21 -3.19 10.53 -0.75
N THR A 22 -2.08 11.24 -1.00
CA THR A 22 -2.02 12.27 -2.05
C THR A 22 -1.92 11.64 -3.43
N ASP A 23 -2.14 12.42 -4.49
CA ASP A 23 -2.11 11.96 -5.89
C ASP A 23 -0.79 11.28 -6.31
N ILE A 24 0.32 11.58 -5.61
CA ILE A 24 1.65 11.00 -5.86
C ILE A 24 2.08 9.98 -4.80
N SER A 25 1.16 9.58 -3.92
CA SER A 25 1.47 8.63 -2.84
C SER A 25 1.54 7.20 -3.37
N MET A 26 2.56 6.46 -2.93
CA MET A 26 2.83 5.10 -3.41
C MET A 26 1.70 4.10 -3.11
N TYR A 27 1.01 4.22 -1.97
CA TYR A 27 0.00 3.24 -1.57
C TYR A 27 -1.22 3.25 -2.53
N PRO A 28 -1.88 4.39 -2.79
CA PRO A 28 -2.91 4.47 -3.82
C PRO A 28 -2.42 4.03 -5.22
N MET A 29 -1.24 4.47 -5.65
CA MET A 29 -0.71 4.15 -6.98
C MET A 29 -0.50 2.64 -7.18
N LEU A 30 0.01 1.93 -6.17
CA LEU A 30 0.20 0.47 -6.25
C LEU A 30 -1.12 -0.29 -6.23
N MET A 31 -2.12 0.19 -5.47
CA MET A 31 -3.46 -0.39 -5.47
C MET A 31 -4.16 -0.19 -6.82
N GLU A 32 -4.01 0.98 -7.43
CA GLU A 32 -4.53 1.23 -8.78
C GLU A 32 -3.86 0.33 -9.82
N ALA A 33 -2.53 0.19 -9.75
CA ALA A 33 -1.77 -0.72 -10.63
C ALA A 33 -2.14 -2.20 -10.43
N SER A 34 -2.67 -2.59 -9.27
CA SER A 34 -3.20 -3.94 -9.01
C SER A 34 -4.68 -4.10 -9.39
N GLY A 35 -5.32 -3.04 -9.90
CA GLY A 35 -6.69 -3.04 -10.41
C GLY A 35 -7.74 -2.49 -9.45
N THR A 36 -7.35 -2.00 -8.27
CA THR A 36 -8.26 -1.36 -7.30
C THR A 36 -8.19 0.15 -7.43
N GLY A 37 -9.21 0.77 -8.01
CA GLY A 37 -9.24 2.24 -8.15
C GLY A 37 -9.32 2.96 -6.80
N PHE A 38 -8.91 4.23 -6.75
CA PHE A 38 -8.88 5.03 -5.51
C PHE A 38 -10.21 5.01 -4.73
N ARG A 39 -11.34 5.16 -5.43
CA ARG A 39 -12.67 5.13 -4.80
C ARG A 39 -12.95 3.80 -4.13
N GLU A 40 -12.69 2.70 -4.84
CA GLU A 40 -12.89 1.34 -4.33
C GLU A 40 -11.97 1.04 -3.14
N LEU A 41 -10.73 1.53 -3.19
CA LEU A 41 -9.79 1.44 -2.07
C LEU A 41 -10.33 2.13 -0.82
N VAL A 42 -10.79 3.38 -0.94
CA VAL A 42 -11.36 4.14 0.18
C VAL A 42 -12.63 3.46 0.71
N ASP A 43 -13.53 3.03 -0.17
CA ASP A 43 -14.76 2.33 0.21
C ASP A 43 -14.44 1.04 0.99
N SER A 44 -13.42 0.29 0.56
CA SER A 44 -12.96 -0.93 1.24
C SER A 44 -12.40 -0.65 2.63
N LEU A 45 -11.60 0.41 2.78
CA LEU A 45 -11.05 0.81 4.08
C LEU A 45 -12.13 1.27 5.06
N LEU A 46 -13.15 1.98 4.56
CA LEU A 46 -14.30 2.40 5.38
C LEU A 46 -15.12 1.18 5.83
N ASN A 47 -15.38 0.23 4.94
CA ASN A 47 -16.10 -1.00 5.30
C ASN A 47 -15.32 -1.80 6.36
N LEU A 48 -14.00 -1.97 6.20
CA LEU A 48 -13.14 -2.63 7.19
C LEU A 48 -13.15 -1.93 8.56
N ALA A 49 -13.30 -0.61 8.58
CA ALA A 49 -13.41 0.15 9.82
C ALA A 49 -14.77 -0.05 10.52
N LEU A 50 -15.85 -0.30 9.75
CA LEU A 50 -17.19 -0.57 10.27
C LEU A 50 -17.40 -2.03 10.70
N GLU A 51 -16.65 -2.97 10.12
CA GLU A 51 -16.68 -4.40 10.49
C GLU A 51 -16.02 -4.70 11.85
N LYS A 52 -15.35 -3.71 12.46
CA LYS A 52 -14.70 -3.81 13.77
C LYS A 52 -15.40 -2.98 14.83
#